data_AF-A0A0Q7F3J5-F1
#
_entry.id   AF-A0A0Q7F3J5-F1
#
_cell.length_a   1.000
_cell.length_b   1.000
_cell.length_c   1.000
_cell.angle_alpha   90.00
_cell.angle_beta   90.00
_cell.angle_gamma   90.00
#
_symmetry.space_group_name_H-M   'P 1'
#
loop_
_entity.id
_entity.type
_entity.pdbx_description
1 polymer ?
#
loop_
_entity_poly.entity_id
_entity_poly.type
_entity_poly.pdbx_seq_one_letter_code
_entity_poly.pdbx_strand_id
1 'polypeptide(L)'
;MRTIIGTVLAAAGVNRLFYATDGRHALDLLPHQQIDVAYVDYEMPVMNGLDFISRVRALPGDNRYLPIIMLTGHSDLPRLNAARDRGVNEFLAKPVTARNILLRLESVIMRPRPYIAASDFFGPDRRRRPQAGYAGPLRRAIDQAGVLEL
;
A
#
# COMPACT_ATOMS: atom_id res chain seq x y z
N MET A 1 -12.71 13.74 2.91
CA MET A 1 -12.58 12.41 2.25
C MET A 1 -12.89 11.24 3.17
N ARG A 2 -12.45 11.26 4.44
CA ARG A 2 -12.77 10.23 5.46
C ARG A 2 -14.24 9.79 5.46
N THR A 3 -15.18 10.74 5.52
CA THR A 3 -16.62 10.45 5.58
C THR A 3 -17.12 9.72 4.34
N ILE A 4 -16.70 10.13 3.13
CA ILE A 4 -17.13 9.49 1.88
C ILE A 4 -16.69 8.03 1.82
N ILE A 5 -15.43 7.76 2.16
CA ILE A 5 -14.89 6.38 2.18
C ILE A 5 -15.65 5.55 3.22
N GLY A 6 -15.79 6.06 4.43
CA GLY A 6 -16.53 5.37 5.50
C GLY A 6 -17.97 5.04 5.11
N THR A 7 -18.70 5.99 4.53
CA THR A 7 -20.08 5.78 4.06
C THR A 7 -20.16 4.72 2.96
N VAL A 8 -19.27 4.77 1.97
CA VAL A 8 -19.26 3.79 0.87
C VAL A 8 -18.92 2.39 1.38
N LEU A 9 -17.94 2.26 2.28
CA LEU A 9 -17.57 0.98 2.87
C LEU A 9 -18.68 0.40 3.74
N ALA A 10 -19.32 1.23 4.57
CA ALA A 10 -20.47 0.82 5.38
C ALA A 10 -21.63 0.34 4.49
N ALA A 11 -21.95 1.08 3.42
CA ALA A 11 -22.97 0.69 2.45
C ALA A 11 -22.63 -0.62 1.71
N ALA A 12 -21.35 -0.95 1.57
CA ALA A 12 -20.88 -2.21 1.00
C ALA A 12 -20.81 -3.37 2.01
N GLY A 13 -21.26 -3.17 3.26
CA GLY A 13 -21.32 -4.20 4.29
C GLY A 13 -20.06 -4.33 5.16
N VAL A 14 -19.17 -3.34 5.15
CA VAL A 14 -18.03 -3.31 6.08
C VAL A 14 -18.51 -2.95 7.48
N ASN A 15 -18.44 -3.92 8.39
CA ASN A 15 -19.04 -3.81 9.73
C ASN A 15 -18.18 -3.05 10.74
N ARG A 16 -16.86 -2.99 10.55
CA ARG A 16 -15.91 -2.33 11.48
C ARG A 16 -15.12 -1.27 10.75
N LEU A 17 -15.30 -0.02 11.16
CA LEU A 17 -14.57 1.13 10.61
C LEU A 17 -13.80 1.81 11.75
N PHE A 18 -12.50 1.93 11.56
CA PHE A 18 -11.61 2.66 12.46
C PHE A 18 -11.08 3.90 11.75
N TYR A 19 -10.95 4.99 12.50
CA TYR A 19 -10.47 6.26 11.98
C TYR A 19 -9.27 6.73 12.75
N ALA A 20 -8.17 6.99 12.03
CA ALA A 20 -7.01 7.68 12.55
C ALA A 20 -6.97 9.12 12.03
N THR A 21 -6.40 10.03 12.83
CA THR A 21 -6.21 11.44 12.48
C THR A 21 -4.92 11.68 11.71
N ASP A 22 -3.95 10.79 11.85
CA ASP A 22 -2.61 10.86 11.28
C ASP A 22 -1.94 9.46 11.34
N GLY A 23 -0.74 9.36 10.78
CA GLY A 23 0.01 8.10 10.75
C GLY A 23 0.44 7.57 12.13
N ARG A 24 0.62 8.43 13.15
CA ARG A 24 1.00 7.99 14.50
C ARG A 24 -0.20 7.33 15.20
N HIS A 25 -1.34 8.01 15.20
CA HIS A 25 -2.58 7.43 15.72
C HIS A 25 -2.93 6.12 14.99
N ALA A 26 -2.71 6.05 13.68
CA ALA A 26 -2.90 4.80 12.93
C ALA A 26 -1.99 3.67 13.42
N LEU A 27 -0.70 3.94 13.66
CA LEU A 27 0.24 2.94 14.19
C LEU A 27 -0.12 2.49 15.60
N ASP A 28 -0.63 3.38 16.45
CA ASP A 28 -1.06 3.06 17.81
C ASP A 28 -2.31 2.15 17.80
N LEU A 29 -3.14 2.21 16.75
CA LEU A 29 -4.33 1.34 16.60
C LEU A 29 -4.00 -0.09 16.16
N LEU A 30 -2.98 -0.29 15.33
CA LEU A 30 -2.68 -1.60 14.71
C LEU A 30 -2.43 -2.76 15.69
N PRO A 31 -1.77 -2.57 16.86
CA PRO A 31 -1.59 -3.64 17.83
C PRO A 31 -2.89 -4.08 18.52
N HIS A 32 -3.91 -3.21 18.55
CA HIS A 32 -5.14 -3.41 19.31
C HIS A 32 -6.33 -3.80 18.43
N GLN A 33 -6.20 -3.67 17.11
CA GLN A 33 -7.26 -3.92 16.16
C GLN A 33 -6.76 -4.83 15.04
N GLN A 34 -7.55 -5.84 14.70
CA GLN A 34 -7.36 -6.59 13.46
C GLN A 34 -7.89 -5.75 12.30
N ILE A 35 -6.98 -5.17 11.53
CA ILE A 35 -7.31 -4.34 10.37
C ILE A 35 -7.04 -5.15 9.10
N ASP A 36 -8.08 -5.34 8.29
CA ASP A 36 -7.98 -6.11 7.04
C ASP A 36 -7.48 -5.27 5.86
N VAL A 37 -7.84 -3.99 5.81
CA VAL A 37 -7.46 -3.05 4.76
C VAL A 37 -7.37 -1.63 5.33
N ALA A 38 -6.36 -0.87 4.94
CA ALA A 38 -6.23 0.54 5.29
C ALA A 38 -6.30 1.46 4.06
N TYR A 39 -7.13 2.50 4.15
CA TYR A 39 -7.10 3.64 3.24
C TYR A 39 -6.25 4.74 3.87
N VAL A 40 -5.16 5.13 3.21
CA VAL A 40 -4.15 6.04 3.77
C VAL A 40 -3.98 7.23 2.85
N ASP A 41 -4.04 8.46 3.36
CA ASP A 41 -3.73 9.64 2.57
C ASP A 41 -2.22 9.77 2.35
N TYR A 42 -1.79 10.11 1.13
CA TYR A 42 -0.41 10.44 0.84
C TYR A 42 0.03 11.65 1.68
N GLU A 43 -0.81 12.68 1.74
CA GLU A 43 -0.54 13.92 2.47
C GLU A 43 -1.34 13.92 3.77
N MET A 44 -0.62 13.83 4.89
CA MET A 44 -1.19 13.88 6.24
C MET A 44 -0.32 14.79 7.10
N PRO A 45 -0.92 15.49 8.08
CA PRO A 45 -0.15 16.24 9.07
C PRO A 45 0.65 15.30 9.97
N VAL A 46 1.74 15.81 10.56
CA VAL A 46 2.63 15.11 11.52
C VAL A 46 3.45 13.97 10.90
N MET A 47 2.82 13.00 10.25
CA MET A 47 3.46 11.86 9.58
C MET A 47 2.82 11.65 8.22
N ASN A 48 3.60 11.76 7.14
CA ASN A 48 3.09 11.53 5.79
C ASN A 48 2.75 10.03 5.58
N GLY A 49 1.98 9.73 4.54
CA GLY A 49 1.56 8.36 4.24
C GLY A 49 2.71 7.40 3.94
N LEU A 50 3.80 7.89 3.33
CA LEU A 50 4.97 7.06 3.00
C LEU A 50 5.71 6.59 4.26
N ASP A 51 5.87 7.47 5.24
CA ASP A 51 6.52 7.17 6.51
C ASP A 51 5.67 6.21 7.34
N PHE A 52 4.35 6.40 7.35
CA PHE A 52 3.41 5.44 7.93
C PHE A 52 3.60 4.04 7.32
N ILE A 53 3.56 3.92 6.00
CA ILE A 53 3.71 2.63 5.32
C ILE A 53 5.06 2.00 5.65
N SER A 54 6.13 2.79 5.62
CA SER A 54 7.49 2.31 5.93
C SER A 54 7.55 1.70 7.33
N ARG A 55 6.91 2.35 8.31
CA ARG A 55 6.80 1.84 9.68
C ARG A 55 5.95 0.58 9.75
N VAL A 56 4.79 0.53 9.08
CA VAL A 56 3.95 -0.67 9.01
C VAL A 56 4.72 -1.86 8.46
N ARG A 57 5.46 -1.70 7.36
CA ARG A 57 6.25 -2.77 6.74
C ARG A 57 7.42 -3.27 7.62
N ALA A 58 7.88 -2.44 8.56
CA ALA A 58 8.89 -2.77 9.55
C ALA A 58 8.32 -3.39 10.84
N LEU A 59 6.99 -3.42 11.03
CA LEU A 59 6.38 -4.08 12.19
C LEU A 59 6.65 -5.60 12.17
N PRO A 60 6.74 -6.26 13.34
CA PRO A 60 6.72 -7.71 13.41
C PRO A 60 5.31 -8.27 13.20
N GLY A 61 5.22 -9.58 12.93
CA GLY A 61 3.96 -10.31 12.84
C GLY A 61 3.12 -9.94 11.62
N ASP A 62 1.80 -10.16 11.72
CA ASP A 62 0.89 -10.06 10.57
C ASP A 62 0.61 -8.62 10.13
N ASN A 63 0.77 -7.64 11.03
CA ASN A 63 0.50 -6.23 10.74
C ASN A 63 1.33 -5.68 9.58
N ARG A 64 2.54 -6.21 9.35
CA ARG A 64 3.35 -5.80 8.20
C ARG A 64 2.74 -6.19 6.85
N TYR A 65 1.86 -7.18 6.82
CA TYR A 65 1.15 -7.63 5.62
C TYR A 65 -0.12 -6.83 5.33
N LEU A 66 -0.53 -5.90 6.20
CA LEU A 66 -1.71 -5.06 6.03
C LEU A 66 -1.80 -4.49 4.59
N PRO A 67 -2.86 -4.82 3.83
CA PRO A 67 -3.15 -4.19 2.54
C PRO A 67 -3.43 -2.69 2.70
N ILE A 68 -2.65 -1.86 1.98
CA ILE A 68 -2.76 -0.40 2.02
C ILE A 68 -3.15 0.16 0.66
N ILE A 69 -4.30 0.83 0.62
CA ILE A 69 -4.79 1.61 -0.53
C ILE A 69 -4.47 3.09 -0.26
N MET A 70 -3.54 3.64 -1.02
CA MET A 70 -3.09 5.02 -0.86
C MET A 70 -3.97 6.00 -1.66
N LEU A 71 -4.51 7.01 -0.98
CA LEU A 71 -5.21 8.13 -1.58
C LEU A 71 -4.18 9.18 -2.03
N THR A 72 -4.21 9.58 -3.29
CA THR A 72 -3.26 10.58 -3.81
C THR A 72 -3.96 11.62 -4.67
N GLY A 73 -3.62 12.90 -4.50
CA GLY A 73 -4.00 13.97 -5.43
C GLY A 73 -2.99 14.14 -6.58
N HIS A 74 -1.86 13.44 -6.51
CA HIS A 74 -0.75 13.54 -7.44
C HIS A 74 -0.78 12.44 -8.48
N SER A 75 -0.44 12.80 -9.72
CA SER A 75 -0.33 11.89 -10.87
C SER A 75 1.12 11.72 -11.35
N ASP A 76 2.09 12.37 -10.72
CA ASP A 76 3.48 12.30 -11.16
C ASP A 76 4.11 10.94 -10.85
N LEU A 77 4.80 10.39 -11.85
CA LEU A 77 5.43 9.08 -11.76
C LEU A 77 6.46 8.97 -10.63
N PRO A 78 7.30 9.97 -10.32
CA PRO A 78 8.26 9.88 -9.22
C PRO A 78 7.61 9.61 -7.87
N ARG A 79 6.54 10.33 -7.50
CA ARG A 79 5.82 10.09 -6.23
C ARG A 79 5.15 8.72 -6.20
N LEU A 80 4.53 8.31 -7.30
CA LEU A 80 3.90 6.99 -7.39
C LEU A 80 4.93 5.85 -7.28
N ASN A 81 6.12 6.02 -7.86
CA ASN A 81 7.22 5.07 -7.74
C ASN A 81 7.75 5.02 -6.31
N ALA A 82 8.00 6.17 -5.68
CA ALA A 82 8.43 6.21 -4.28
C ALA A 82 7.42 5.49 -3.36
N ALA A 83 6.12 5.70 -3.57
CA ALA A 83 5.07 5.01 -2.83
C ALA A 83 5.05 3.49 -3.06
N ARG A 84 5.26 3.04 -4.31
CA ARG A 84 5.41 1.62 -4.62
C ARG A 84 6.63 1.02 -3.94
N ASP A 85 7.73 1.76 -3.89
CA ASP A 85 8.98 1.32 -3.28
C ASP A 85 8.88 1.19 -1.77
N ARG A 86 7.97 1.94 -1.12
CA ARG A 86 7.62 1.75 0.29
C ARG A 86 6.64 0.60 0.54
N GLY A 87 6.06 -0.01 -0.50
CA GLY A 87 5.20 -1.20 -0.35
C GLY A 87 3.70 -0.92 -0.31
N VAL A 88 3.22 0.08 -1.05
CA VAL A 88 1.78 0.30 -1.29
C VAL A 88 1.13 -0.83 -2.08
N ASN A 89 -0.09 -1.22 -1.71
CA ASN A 89 -0.86 -2.24 -2.42
C ASN A 89 -1.62 -1.64 -3.62
N GLU A 90 -2.35 -0.56 -3.44
CA GLU A 90 -3.07 0.08 -4.53
C GLU A 90 -3.11 1.59 -4.37
N PHE A 91 -3.40 2.29 -5.46
CA PHE A 91 -3.59 3.74 -5.46
C PHE A 91 -5.03 4.08 -5.78
N LEU A 92 -5.53 5.11 -5.12
CA LEU A 92 -6.83 5.69 -5.38
C LEU A 92 -6.64 7.19 -5.60
N ALA A 93 -6.77 7.62 -6.86
CA ALA A 93 -6.64 9.01 -7.22
C ALA A 93 -7.83 9.83 -6.69
N LYS A 94 -7.55 11.03 -6.19
CA LYS A 94 -8.56 12.02 -5.81
C LYS A 94 -9.00 12.81 -7.07
N PRO A 95 -10.28 13.17 -7.19
CA PRO A 95 -11.39 12.91 -6.28
C PRO A 95 -11.86 11.44 -6.28
N VAL A 96 -12.28 10.95 -5.12
CA VAL A 96 -12.75 9.56 -4.95
C VAL A 96 -14.24 9.43 -5.30
N THR A 97 -14.63 8.28 -5.84
CA THR A 97 -16.01 7.91 -6.17
C THR A 97 -16.36 6.58 -5.50
N ALA A 98 -17.63 6.29 -5.25
CA ALA A 98 -18.02 5.01 -4.68
C ALA A 98 -17.47 3.83 -5.49
N ARG A 99 -17.56 3.93 -6.82
CA ARG A 99 -17.03 2.91 -7.74
C ARG A 99 -15.53 2.69 -7.57
N ASN A 100 -14.72 3.75 -7.54
CA ASN A 100 -13.27 3.57 -7.48
C ASN A 100 -12.79 3.07 -6.11
N ILE A 101 -13.47 3.44 -5.01
CA ILE A 101 -13.23 2.91 -3.67
C ILE A 101 -13.43 1.39 -3.65
N LEU A 102 -14.60 0.93 -4.13
CA LEU A 102 -14.95 -0.50 -4.12
C LEU A 102 -14.08 -1.31 -5.07
N LEU A 103 -13.76 -0.79 -6.27
CA LEU A 103 -12.85 -1.48 -7.19
C LEU A 103 -11.44 -1.67 -6.61
N ARG A 104 -10.93 -0.71 -5.83
CA ARG A 104 -9.63 -0.88 -5.18
C ARG A 104 -9.70 -1.87 -4.03
N LEU A 105 -10.79 -1.86 -3.25
CA LEU A 105 -11.04 -2.84 -2.20
C LEU A 105 -11.08 -4.27 -2.76
N GLU A 106 -11.91 -4.48 -3.79
CA GLU A 106 -12.03 -5.76 -4.48
C GLU A 106 -10.67 -6.22 -5.00
N SER A 107 -9.89 -5.32 -5.61
CA SER A 107 -8.58 -5.68 -6.15
C SER A 107 -7.61 -6.18 -5.08
N VAL A 108 -7.61 -5.61 -3.87
CA VAL A 108 -6.68 -6.04 -2.81
C VAL A 108 -7.13 -7.30 -2.10
N ILE A 109 -8.45 -7.54 -2.02
CA ILE A 109 -9.03 -8.72 -1.37
C ILE A 109 -9.07 -9.93 -2.31
N MET A 110 -9.59 -9.76 -3.52
CA MET A 110 -9.85 -10.86 -4.46
C MET A 110 -8.63 -11.24 -5.29
N ARG A 111 -7.66 -10.33 -5.42
CA ARG A 111 -6.44 -10.52 -6.22
C ARG A 111 -5.21 -10.08 -5.43
N PRO A 112 -4.98 -10.66 -4.23
CA PRO A 112 -3.86 -10.26 -3.40
C PRO A 112 -2.54 -10.53 -4.13
N ARG A 113 -1.64 -9.57 -4.07
CA ARG A 113 -0.28 -9.74 -4.61
C ARG A 113 0.58 -10.46 -3.56
N PRO A 114 1.47 -11.39 -3.97
CA PRO A 114 2.41 -12.00 -3.04
C PRO A 114 3.30 -10.92 -2.44
N TYR A 115 3.65 -11.07 -1.16
CA TYR A 115 4.60 -10.19 -0.49
C TYR A 115 6.02 -10.72 -0.69
N ILE A 116 6.93 -9.81 -0.99
CA ILE A 116 8.35 -10.11 -1.21
C ILE A 116 9.13 -9.55 -0.02
N ALA A 117 10.00 -10.38 0.54
CA ALA A 117 11.00 -9.97 1.51
C ALA A 117 12.37 -10.00 0.84
N ALA A 118 13.03 -8.84 0.79
CA ALA A 118 14.40 -8.66 0.32
C ALA A 118 15.19 -7.92 1.41
N SER A 119 16.52 -7.86 1.27
CA SER A 119 17.41 -7.20 2.22
C SER A 119 17.03 -5.74 2.51
N ASP A 120 16.50 -5.04 1.52
CA ASP A 120 16.18 -3.60 1.57
C ASP A 120 14.67 -3.30 1.42
N PHE A 121 13.82 -4.33 1.31
CA PHE A 121 12.42 -4.14 1.00
C PHE A 121 11.52 -5.23 1.58
N PHE A 122 10.38 -4.78 2.08
CA PHE A 122 9.26 -5.65 2.36
C PHE A 122 7.96 -5.03 1.85
N GLY A 123 7.19 -5.78 1.06
CA GLY A 123 5.91 -5.32 0.56
C GLY A 123 5.35 -6.17 -0.59
N PRO A 124 4.17 -5.82 -1.12
CA PRO A 124 3.57 -6.54 -2.24
C PRO A 124 4.48 -6.47 -3.48
N ASP A 125 4.52 -7.55 -4.26
CA ASP A 125 5.31 -7.63 -5.48
C ASP A 125 4.98 -6.43 -6.39
N ARG A 126 5.99 -5.60 -6.65
CA ARG A 126 5.89 -4.38 -7.47
C ARG A 126 5.51 -4.70 -8.92
N ARG A 127 5.68 -5.95 -9.38
CA ARG A 127 5.38 -6.41 -10.74
C ARG A 127 3.87 -6.63 -10.92
N ARG A 128 3.19 -5.69 -11.60
CA ARG A 128 1.74 -5.81 -11.91
C ARG A 128 1.42 -6.71 -13.10
N ARG A 129 2.38 -6.89 -14.02
CA ARG A 129 2.26 -7.81 -15.15
C ARG A 129 3.54 -8.65 -15.20
N PRO A 130 3.46 -9.98 -15.09
CA PRO A 130 4.58 -10.81 -15.47
C PRO A 130 4.76 -10.63 -16.99
N GLN A 131 5.78 -9.90 -17.40
CA GLN A 131 6.20 -9.91 -18.78
C GLN A 131 6.85 -11.27 -19.03
N ALA A 132 6.13 -12.15 -19.75
CA ALA A 132 6.68 -13.41 -20.21
C ALA A 132 7.89 -13.11 -21.12
N GLY A 133 9.03 -13.74 -20.86
CA GLY A 133 10.22 -13.65 -21.73
C GLY A 133 11.31 -12.66 -21.34
N TYR A 134 11.33 -12.11 -20.12
CA TYR A 134 12.52 -11.38 -19.66
C TYR A 134 13.63 -12.37 -19.26
N ALA A 135 14.72 -12.36 -20.00
CA ALA A 135 15.88 -13.23 -19.84
C ALA A 135 17.12 -12.50 -19.27
N GLY A 136 16.92 -11.40 -18.54
CA GLY A 136 18.01 -10.71 -17.85
C GLY A 136 18.16 -11.17 -16.39
N PRO A 137 19.34 -11.00 -15.77
CA PRO A 137 19.57 -11.41 -14.38
C PRO A 137 18.83 -10.51 -13.37
N LEU A 138 18.62 -9.22 -13.66
CA LEU A 138 18.22 -8.20 -12.68
C LEU A 138 17.41 -7.04 -13.33
N ARG A 139 16.26 -6.65 -12.73
CA ARG A 139 15.30 -5.67 -13.32
C ARG A 139 15.26 -4.29 -12.64
N ARG A 140 15.94 -4.06 -11.51
CA ARG A 140 15.88 -2.77 -10.79
C ARG A 140 16.90 -1.79 -11.39
N ALA A 141 16.59 -0.49 -11.39
CA ALA A 141 17.51 0.56 -11.83
C ALA A 141 18.75 0.72 -10.92
N ILE A 142 18.66 0.21 -9.69
CA ILE A 142 19.74 0.17 -8.69
C ILE A 142 20.48 -1.16 -8.66
N ASP A 143 20.05 -2.15 -9.45
CA ASP A 143 20.75 -3.42 -9.55
C ASP A 143 22.07 -3.15 -10.28
N GLN A 144 23.18 -3.10 -9.53
CA GLN A 144 24.50 -3.10 -10.14
C GLN A 144 24.72 -4.46 -10.80
N ALA A 145 25.07 -4.47 -12.09
CA ALA A 145 25.44 -5.67 -12.82
C ALA A 145 26.74 -6.23 -12.23
N GLY A 146 26.62 -7.09 -11.23
CA GLY A 146 27.77 -7.62 -10.52
C GLY A 146 27.36 -8.58 -9.41
N VAL A 147 26.96 -9.79 -9.78
CA VAL A 147 27.16 -10.95 -8.90
C VAL A 147 27.74 -12.06 -9.77
N LEU A 148 28.93 -12.48 -9.39
CA LEU A 148 29.84 -13.42 -10.05
C LEU A 148 29.18 -14.77 -10.34
N GLU A 149 29.54 -15.33 -11.49
CA GLU A 149 29.45 -16.76 -11.77
C GLU A 149 30.24 -17.52 -10.69
N LEU A 150 29.62 -18.56 -10.12
CA LEU A 150 30.30 -19.70 -9.53
C LEU A 150 30.02 -20.91 -10.42
#